data_AF-A0A109JXW0-F1
#
_entry.id   AF-A0A109JXW0-F1
#
_cell.length_a   1.000
_cell.length_b   1.000
_cell.length_c   1.000
_cell.angle_alpha   90.00
_cell.angle_beta   90.00
_cell.angle_gamma   90.00
#
_symmetry.space_group_name_H-M   'P 1'
#
loop_
_entity.id
_entity.type
_entity.pdbx_description
1 polymer ?
#
loop_
_entity_poly.entity_id
_entity_poly.type
_entity_poly.pdbx_seq_one_letter_code
_entity_poly.pdbx_strand_id
1 'polypeptide(L)'
;MRQTFDPFAHGWLLLQMRCPALRALRGKQHRVKDLCESYSEVVLYLEWLRTSGDKKLLGEYGQLCADLEQDVYWFLVFFDAHPEAGMG
;
A
#
# COMPACT_ATOMS: atom_id res chain seq x y z
N MET A 1 -5.15 -19.37 -18.74
CA MET A 1 -5.83 -18.60 -17.67
C MET A 1 -5.39 -17.15 -17.80
N ARG A 2 -6.30 -16.20 -18.04
CA ARG A 2 -5.97 -14.79 -17.80
C ARG A 2 -5.85 -14.63 -16.30
N GLN A 3 -4.67 -14.33 -15.78
CA GLN A 3 -4.56 -13.86 -14.41
C GLN A 3 -5.34 -12.55 -14.34
N THR A 4 -6.47 -12.56 -13.64
CA THR A 4 -7.14 -11.33 -13.22
C THR A 4 -6.18 -10.56 -12.33
N PHE A 5 -6.04 -9.26 -12.58
CA PHE A 5 -5.23 -8.40 -11.73
C PHE A 5 -5.84 -8.37 -10.32
N ASP A 6 -5.00 -8.61 -9.31
CA ASP A 6 -5.37 -8.56 -7.89
C ASP A 6 -4.68 -7.34 -7.25
N PRO A 7 -5.41 -6.22 -7.03
CA PRO A 7 -4.85 -5.00 -6.47
C PRO A 7 -4.29 -5.22 -5.06
N PHE A 8 -4.89 -6.10 -4.26
CA PHE A 8 -4.43 -6.39 -2.91
C PHE A 8 -3.07 -7.09 -2.94
N ALA A 9 -2.95 -8.17 -3.73
CA ALA A 9 -1.68 -8.89 -3.85
C ALA A 9 -0.57 -8.00 -4.44
N HIS A 10 -0.91 -7.18 -5.44
CA HIS A 10 0.00 -6.22 -6.05
C HIS A 10 0.51 -5.19 -5.03
N GLY A 11 -0.41 -4.51 -4.33
CA GLY A 11 -0.07 -3.51 -3.32
C GLY A 11 0.70 -4.08 -2.15
N TRP A 12 0.33 -5.27 -1.66
CA TRP A 12 1.03 -5.96 -0.58
C TRP A 12 2.50 -6.24 -0.93
N LEU A 13 2.78 -6.64 -2.18
CA LEU A 13 4.16 -6.87 -2.63
C LEU A 13 4.95 -5.56 -2.72
N LEU A 14 4.36 -4.51 -3.32
CA LEU A 14 5.02 -3.22 -3.45
C LEU A 14 5.30 -2.58 -2.09
N LEU A 15 4.32 -2.57 -1.20
CA LEU A 15 4.48 -2.01 0.14
C LEU A 15 5.54 -2.77 0.96
N GLN A 16 5.71 -4.09 0.80
CA GLN A 16 6.80 -4.82 1.47
C GLN A 16 8.20 -4.45 0.96
N MET A 17 8.32 -3.92 -0.26
CA MET A 17 9.60 -3.41 -0.78
C MET A 17 9.94 -2.04 -0.19
N ARG A 18 8.91 -1.22 0.05
CA ARG A 18 9.04 0.14 0.59
C ARG A 18 9.10 0.17 2.12
N CYS A 19 8.28 -0.68 2.75
CA CYS A 19 8.13 -0.83 4.20
C CYS A 19 8.36 -2.31 4.59
N PRO A 20 9.61 -2.80 4.70
CA PRO A 20 9.90 -4.20 5.00
C PRO A 20 9.30 -4.70 6.33
N ALA A 21 9.07 -3.80 7.29
CA ALA A 21 8.41 -4.10 8.56
C ALA A 21 6.98 -4.63 8.39
N LEU A 22 6.33 -4.34 7.27
CA LEU A 22 5.00 -4.86 6.91
C LEU A 22 4.93 -6.39 6.91
N ARG A 23 6.08 -7.07 6.70
CA ARG A 23 6.17 -8.53 6.76
C ARG A 23 5.76 -9.12 8.11
N ALA A 24 5.82 -8.33 9.19
CA ALA A 24 5.33 -8.73 10.50
C ALA A 24 3.82 -9.03 10.51
N LEU A 25 3.05 -8.47 9.57
CA LEU A 25 1.61 -8.72 9.41
C LEU A 25 1.31 -9.95 8.53
N ARG A 26 2.29 -10.80 8.23
CA ARG A 26 2.04 -12.07 7.52
C ARG A 26 1.06 -12.95 8.32
N GLY A 27 0.01 -13.44 7.67
CA GLY A 27 -1.12 -14.14 8.31
C GLY A 27 -2.21 -13.20 8.84
N LYS A 28 -1.97 -11.88 8.86
CA LYS A 28 -2.89 -10.83 9.29
C LYS A 28 -3.04 -9.74 8.22
N GLN A 29 -2.77 -10.07 6.94
CA GLN A 29 -2.70 -9.08 5.87
C GLN A 29 -4.04 -8.38 5.60
N HIS A 30 -5.17 -9.02 5.95
CA HIS A 30 -6.50 -8.43 5.85
C HIS A 30 -6.62 -7.10 6.62
N ARG A 31 -5.81 -6.90 7.67
CA ARG A 31 -5.82 -5.68 8.50
C ARG A 31 -5.34 -4.43 7.78
N VAL A 32 -4.62 -4.60 6.67
CA VAL A 32 -4.10 -3.50 5.84
C VAL A 32 -4.55 -3.66 4.39
N LYS A 33 -5.65 -4.38 4.17
CA LYS A 33 -6.15 -4.70 2.83
C LYS A 33 -6.43 -3.42 2.04
N ASP A 34 -7.22 -2.53 2.61
CA ASP A 34 -7.65 -1.28 1.95
C ASP A 34 -6.43 -0.40 1.61
N LEU A 35 -5.43 -0.39 2.48
CA LEU A 35 -4.17 0.32 2.27
C LEU A 35 -3.36 -0.27 1.11
N CYS A 36 -3.31 -1.60 1.02
CA CYS A 36 -2.66 -2.30 -0.10
C CYS A 36 -3.37 -2.02 -1.42
N GLU A 37 -4.70 -2.14 -1.45
CA GLU A 37 -5.50 -1.88 -2.66
C GLU A 37 -5.33 -0.43 -3.11
N SER A 38 -5.43 0.53 -2.19
CA SER A 38 -5.21 1.96 -2.46
C SER A 38 -3.81 2.24 -3.00
N TYR A 39 -2.78 1.69 -2.35
CA TYR A 39 -1.40 1.88 -2.79
C TYR A 39 -1.16 1.32 -4.20
N SER A 40 -1.74 0.15 -4.50
CA SER A 40 -1.70 -0.44 -5.83
C SER A 40 -2.28 0.50 -6.90
N GLU A 41 -3.45 1.07 -6.64
CA GLU A 41 -4.10 2.01 -7.57
C GLU A 41 -3.27 3.28 -7.80
N VAL A 42 -2.74 3.87 -6.73
CA VAL A 42 -1.91 5.09 -6.81
C VAL A 42 -0.63 4.83 -7.61
N VAL A 43 0.03 3.68 -7.41
CA VAL A 43 1.24 3.33 -8.18
C VAL A 43 0.93 3.13 -9.66
N LEU A 44 -0.13 2.41 -9.99
CA LEU A 44 -0.53 2.21 -11.39
C LEU A 44 -0.88 3.55 -12.07
N TYR A 45 -1.56 4.43 -11.35
CA TYR A 45 -1.88 5.76 -11.87
C TYR A 45 -0.63 6.62 -12.06
N LEU A 46 0.33 6.56 -11.13
CA LEU A 46 1.64 7.22 -11.29
C LEU A 46 2.41 6.71 -12.50
N GLU A 47 2.42 5.40 -12.74
CA GLU A 47 3.05 4.81 -13.92
C GLU A 47 2.40 5.32 -15.20
N TRP A 48 1.07 5.40 -15.23
CA TRP A 48 0.34 6.02 -16.34
C TRP A 48 0.69 7.51 -16.51
N LEU A 49 0.70 8.29 -15.42
CA LEU A 49 1.07 9.71 -15.45
C LEU A 49 2.50 9.95 -15.97
N ARG A 50 3.44 9.06 -15.65
CA ARG A 50 4.83 9.14 -16.15
C ARG A 50 4.89 9.05 -17.67
N THR A 51 3.90 8.37 -18.29
CA THR A 51 3.78 8.29 -19.75
C THR A 51 3.02 9.46 -20.37
N SER A 52 2.10 10.10 -19.63
CA SER A 52 1.29 11.22 -20.14
C SER A 52 1.97 12.59 -20.01
N GLY A 53 2.90 12.76 -19.06
CA GLY A 53 3.74 13.96 -18.91
C GLY A 53 3.18 15.06 -18.01
N ASP A 54 2.10 14.81 -17.26
CA ASP A 54 1.56 15.78 -16.29
C ASP A 54 2.41 15.85 -15.02
N LYS A 55 3.35 16.80 -14.99
CA LYS A 55 4.30 16.99 -13.87
C LYS A 55 3.63 17.40 -12.56
N LYS A 56 2.46 18.04 -12.59
CA LYS A 56 1.78 18.48 -11.37
C LYS A 56 1.15 17.27 -10.69
N LEU A 57 0.38 16.50 -11.43
CA LEU A 57 -0.25 15.27 -10.92
C LEU A 57 0.80 14.24 -10.48
N LEU A 58 1.94 14.17 -11.18
CA LEU A 58 3.07 13.33 -10.77
C LEU A 58 3.59 13.67 -9.36
N GLY A 59 3.67 14.96 -9.02
CA GLY A 59 4.08 15.40 -7.69
C GLY A 59 3.04 15.06 -6.63
N GLU A 60 1.76 15.37 -6.90
CA GLU A 60 0.66 15.12 -5.98
C GLU A 60 0.48 13.64 -5.64
N TYR A 61 0.46 12.78 -6.67
CA TYR A 61 0.34 11.33 -6.45
C TYR A 61 1.63 10.71 -5.90
N GLY A 62 2.79 11.30 -6.19
CA GLY A 62 4.05 10.90 -5.57
C GLY A 62 4.03 11.13 -4.06
N GLN A 63 3.48 12.26 -3.61
CA GLN A 63 3.27 12.55 -2.20
C GLN A 63 2.24 11.60 -1.59
N LEU A 64 1.12 11.32 -2.28
CA LEU A 64 0.12 10.36 -1.81
C LEU A 64 0.71 8.96 -1.57
N CYS A 65 1.63 8.49 -2.43
CA CYS A 65 2.37 7.25 -2.18
C CYS A 65 3.17 7.31 -0.87
N ALA A 66 3.86 8.42 -0.60
CA ALA A 66 4.64 8.59 0.62
C ALA A 66 3.74 8.64 1.87
N ASP A 67 2.58 9.29 1.77
CA ASP A 67 1.60 9.37 2.87
C ASP A 67 1.03 7.97 3.18
N LEU A 68 0.69 7.19 2.16
CA LEU A 68 0.25 5.80 2.33
C LEU A 68 1.35 4.91 2.92
N GLU A 69 2.61 5.08 2.49
CA GLU A 69 3.77 4.39 3.11
C GLU A 69 3.87 4.74 4.60
N GLN A 70 3.65 6.01 4.97
CA GLN A 70 3.66 6.45 6.36
C GLN A 70 2.49 5.88 7.17
N ASP A 71 1.30 5.75 6.58
CA ASP A 71 0.15 5.10 7.21
C ASP A 71 0.43 3.62 7.51
N VAL A 72 1.15 2.90 6.65
CA VAL A 72 1.60 1.52 6.96
C VAL A 72 2.38 1.49 8.26
N TYR A 73 3.31 2.43 8.45
CA TYR A 73 4.09 2.51 9.69
C TYR A 73 3.21 2.79 10.89
N TRP A 74 2.22 3.69 10.77
CA TRP A 74 1.27 3.96 11.85
C TRP A 74 0.44 2.73 12.23
N PHE A 75 -0.05 1.98 11.23
CA PHE A 75 -0.76 0.73 11.48
C PHE A 75 0.12 -0.32 12.17
N LEU A 76 1.39 -0.44 11.78
CA LEU A 76 2.33 -1.36 12.42
C LEU A 76 2.54 -1.00 13.89
N VAL A 77 2.76 0.28 14.20
CA VAL A 77 2.90 0.78 15.58
C VAL A 77 1.62 0.53 16.38
N PHE A 78 0.46 0.82 15.78
CA PHE A 78 -0.84 0.60 16.42
C PHE A 78 -1.08 -0.88 16.76
N PHE A 79 -0.83 -1.80 15.83
CA PHE A 79 -1.03 -3.24 16.08
C PHE A 79 -0.01 -3.86 17.02
N ASP A 80 1.20 -3.29 17.11
CA ASP A 80 2.19 -3.67 18.11
C ASP A 80 1.75 -3.24 19.52
N ALA A 81 1.21 -2.01 19.63
CA ALA A 81 0.70 -1.48 20.90
C ALA A 81 -0.61 -2.15 21.35
N HIS A 82 -1.44 -2.63 20.42
CA HIS A 82 -2.79 -3.16 20.67
C HIS A 82 -2.99 -4.53 19.99
N PRO A 83 -2.35 -5.60 20.50
CA PRO A 83 -2.41 -6.93 19.89
C PRO A 83 -3.84 -7.51 19.81
N GLU A 84 -4.73 -7.10 20.71
CA GLU A 84 -6.15 -7.46 20.79
C GLU A 84 -7.01 -6.82 19.69
N ALA A 85 -6.56 -5.71 19.09
CA ALA A 85 -7.31 -4.92 18.12
C ALA A 85 -7.49 -5.58 16.74
N GLY A 86 -7.28 -6.90 16.62
CA GLY A 86 -7.67 -7.61 15.41
C GLY A 86 -8.04 -9.07 15.63
N MET A 87 -8.89 -9.30 16.64
CA MET A 87 -9.77 -10.48 16.74
C MET A 87 -11.13 -10.24 16.05
N GLY A 88 -11.16 -9.45 14.98
CA GLY A 88 -12.34 -9.18 14.15
C GLY A 88 -12.22 -9.86 12.79
#